data_AF-A0AA96TXS1-F1
#
_entry.id   AF-A0AA96TXS1-F1
#
_cell.length_a   1.000
_cell.length_b   1.000
_cell.length_c   1.000
_cell.angle_alpha   90.00
_cell.angle_beta   90.00
_cell.angle_gamma   90.00
#
_symmetry.space_group_name_H-M   'P 1'
#
loop_
_entity.id
_entity.type
_entity.pdbx_description
1 polymer ?
#
loop_
_entity_poly.entity_id
_entity_poly.type
_entity_poly.pdbx_seq_one_letter_code
_entity_poly.pdbx_strand_id
1 'polypeptide(L)'
;MDENPDLDFKETIIEEHKKFSDRGFKRLLETKTKTTHNRFIKQTIVNFTSFFKLPKIIITICCYLLLYKMMTYFNDVKTFFRVLTGLGFVMILQLGIRIFINHKRKKEEFLTLNRMTLFYQIVSNMFILFNCILSFRTDKSFLNNGYNNIHLGVFVLMLLLYWSMEYVYQENRQQIQKQYPNAFI
;
A
#
# COMPACT_ATOMS: atom_id res chain seq x y z
N MET A 1 60.45 20.95 -7.87
CA MET A 1 59.62 19.91 -8.51
C MET A 1 58.31 20.60 -8.80
N ASP A 2 58.21 21.18 -9.99
CA ASP A 2 57.06 21.96 -10.41
C ASP A 2 55.93 21.00 -10.81
N GLU A 3 54.84 21.00 -10.06
CA GLU A 3 53.57 20.43 -10.53
C GLU A 3 53.13 21.22 -11.76
N ASN A 4 53.11 20.56 -12.92
CA ASN A 4 52.75 21.19 -14.18
C ASN A 4 51.21 21.39 -14.22
N PRO A 5 50.69 22.62 -14.06
CA PRO A 5 49.26 22.88 -13.87
C PRO A 5 48.42 22.53 -15.11
N ASP A 6 49.04 22.45 -16.29
CA ASP A 6 48.36 22.06 -17.53
C ASP A 6 48.00 20.57 -17.58
N LEU A 7 48.73 19.72 -16.86
CA LEU A 7 48.43 18.29 -16.77
C LEU A 7 47.17 18.06 -15.93
N ASP A 8 47.07 18.79 -14.80
CA ASP A 8 45.90 18.80 -13.91
C ASP A 8 44.65 19.33 -14.63
N PHE A 9 44.78 20.39 -15.43
CA PHE A 9 43.66 20.96 -16.17
C PHE A 9 43.11 20.00 -17.25
N LYS A 10 44.00 19.34 -18.00
CA LYS A 10 43.61 18.40 -19.06
C LYS A 10 42.97 17.14 -18.48
N GLU A 11 43.48 16.64 -17.36
CA GLU A 11 42.93 15.50 -16.64
C GLU A 11 41.55 15.84 -16.04
N THR A 12 41.40 17.03 -15.47
CA THR A 12 40.12 17.56 -14.97
C THR A 12 39.06 17.66 -16.07
N ILE A 13 39.42 18.12 -17.28
CA ILE A 13 38.50 18.16 -18.44
C ILE A 13 38.04 16.76 -18.83
N ILE A 14 38.94 15.77 -18.84
CA ILE A 14 38.61 14.39 -19.19
C ILE A 14 37.68 13.78 -18.13
N GLU A 15 37.92 14.03 -16.85
CA GLU A 15 37.03 13.58 -15.77
C GLU A 15 35.64 14.21 -15.85
N GLU A 16 35.54 15.52 -16.03
CA GLU A 16 34.26 16.21 -16.19
C GLU A 16 33.53 15.70 -17.43
N HIS A 17 34.21 15.54 -18.56
CA HIS A 17 33.57 15.01 -19.77
C HIS A 17 33.06 13.58 -19.56
N LYS A 18 33.76 12.76 -18.78
CA LYS A 18 33.31 11.40 -18.40
C LYS A 18 32.07 11.42 -17.50
N LYS A 19 31.88 12.44 -16.65
CA LYS A 19 30.64 12.66 -15.87
C LYS A 19 29.45 13.06 -16.75
N PHE A 20 29.70 13.70 -17.90
CA PHE A 20 28.69 14.07 -18.91
C PHE A 20 28.66 13.15 -20.14
N SER A 21 29.39 12.05 -20.14
CA SER A 21 29.26 10.99 -21.15
C SER A 21 27.97 10.20 -20.92
N ASP A 22 27.49 9.44 -21.90
CA ASP A 22 26.30 8.57 -21.78
C ASP A 22 26.32 7.71 -20.51
N ARG A 23 27.50 7.20 -20.13
CA ARG A 23 27.68 6.43 -18.88
C ARG A 23 27.54 7.29 -17.63
N GLY A 24 28.00 8.54 -17.67
CA GLY A 24 27.85 9.52 -16.60
C GLY A 24 26.39 9.96 -16.43
N PHE A 25 25.69 10.28 -17.52
CA PHE A 25 24.25 10.57 -17.52
C PHE A 25 23.43 9.38 -17.02
N LYS A 26 23.73 8.16 -17.47
CA LYS A 26 23.08 6.94 -16.95
C LYS A 26 23.27 6.80 -15.44
N ARG A 27 24.49 6.99 -14.93
CA ARG A 27 24.78 6.91 -13.49
C ARG A 27 24.08 8.00 -12.68
N LEU A 28 24.02 9.23 -13.21
CA LEU A 28 23.28 10.35 -12.63
C LEU A 28 21.79 10.05 -12.56
N LEU A 29 21.21 9.53 -13.65
CA LEU A 29 19.81 9.14 -13.74
C LEU A 29 19.47 8.01 -12.75
N GLU A 30 20.29 6.97 -12.69
CA GLU A 30 20.14 5.85 -11.73
C GLU A 30 20.18 6.35 -10.29
N THR A 31 21.13 7.25 -9.98
CA THR A 31 21.29 7.81 -8.64
C THR A 31 20.10 8.69 -8.25
N LYS A 32 19.63 9.56 -9.16
CA LYS A 32 18.41 10.37 -8.97
C LYS A 32 17.18 9.47 -8.78
N THR A 33 17.04 8.43 -9.58
CA THR A 33 15.91 7.48 -9.51
C THR A 33 15.91 6.74 -8.17
N LYS A 34 17.06 6.18 -7.77
CA LYS A 34 17.23 5.46 -6.49
C LYS A 34 16.97 6.38 -5.29
N THR A 35 17.49 7.61 -5.32
CA THR A 35 17.30 8.58 -4.23
C THR A 35 15.84 8.98 -4.09
N THR A 36 15.15 9.21 -5.22
CA THR A 36 13.72 9.55 -5.25
C THR A 36 12.88 8.38 -4.74
N HIS A 37 13.20 7.15 -5.15
CA HIS A 37 12.53 5.94 -4.68
C HIS A 37 12.69 5.76 -3.16
N ASN A 38 13.92 5.89 -2.64
CA ASN A 38 14.20 5.73 -1.22
C ASN A 38 13.50 6.80 -0.38
N ARG A 39 13.47 8.05 -0.87
CA ARG A 39 12.72 9.13 -0.23
C ARG A 39 11.22 8.80 -0.16
N PHE A 40 10.66 8.30 -1.25
CA PHE A 40 9.26 7.90 -1.31
C PHE A 40 8.94 6.74 -0.35
N ILE A 41 9.80 5.72 -0.27
CA ILE A 41 9.68 4.62 0.70
C ILE A 41 9.68 5.15 2.12
N LYS A 42 10.65 6.01 2.46
CA LYS A 42 10.76 6.59 3.80
C LYS A 42 9.49 7.35 4.18
N GLN A 43 8.95 8.15 3.25
CA GLN A 43 7.69 8.87 3.45
C GLN A 43 6.49 7.92 3.64
N THR A 44 6.40 6.87 2.82
CA THR A 44 5.35 5.84 2.93
C THR A 44 5.37 5.17 4.30
N ILE A 45 6.56 4.82 4.81
CA ILE A 45 6.72 4.22 6.14
C ILE A 45 6.28 5.20 7.24
N VAL A 46 6.67 6.48 7.16
CA VAL A 46 6.25 7.51 8.11
C VAL A 46 4.73 7.69 8.11
N ASN A 47 4.11 7.74 6.94
CA ASN A 47 2.66 7.84 6.81
C ASN A 47 1.96 6.58 7.36
N PHE A 48 2.56 5.41 7.15
CA PHE A 48 2.04 4.14 7.67
C PHE A 48 2.11 4.08 9.19
N THR A 49 3.24 4.43 9.81
CA THR A 49 3.35 4.45 11.28
C THR A 49 2.47 5.53 11.90
N SER A 50 2.26 6.67 11.21
CA SER A 50 1.30 7.71 11.63
C SER A 50 -0.15 7.22 11.67
N PHE A 51 -0.50 6.19 10.91
CA PHE A 51 -1.83 5.57 10.98
C PHE A 51 -2.08 4.88 12.33
N PHE A 52 -1.08 4.29 12.96
CA PHE A 52 -1.25 3.53 14.21
C PHE A 52 -1.28 4.40 15.48
N LYS A 53 -1.62 5.69 15.35
CA LYS A 53 -1.86 6.53 16.53
C LYS A 53 -3.09 6.02 17.30
N LEU A 54 -3.04 6.19 18.63
CA LEU A 54 -4.05 5.75 19.62
C LEU A 54 -5.53 5.77 19.15
N PRO A 55 -6.09 6.85 18.57
CA PRO A 55 -7.50 6.87 18.20
C PRO A 55 -7.89 5.78 17.19
N LYS A 56 -7.02 5.45 16.23
CA LYS A 56 -7.32 4.47 15.17
C LYS A 56 -7.24 3.02 15.67
N ILE A 57 -6.38 2.76 16.65
CA ILE A 57 -6.32 1.46 17.35
C ILE A 57 -7.61 1.25 18.15
N ILE A 58 -8.07 2.28 18.87
CA ILE A 58 -9.32 2.22 19.63
C ILE A 58 -10.51 1.91 18.71
N ILE A 59 -10.62 2.58 17.56
CA ILE A 59 -11.67 2.31 16.57
C ILE A 59 -11.63 0.84 16.10
N THR A 60 -10.43 0.27 15.94
CA THR A 60 -10.28 -1.13 15.50
C THR A 60 -10.75 -2.11 16.57
N ILE A 61 -10.41 -1.83 17.84
CA ILE A 61 -10.90 -2.62 18.98
C ILE A 61 -12.43 -2.50 19.10
N CYS A 62 -12.97 -1.28 18.99
CA CYS A 62 -14.41 -1.06 18.96
C CYS A 62 -15.09 -1.80 17.80
N CYS A 63 -14.48 -1.80 16.62
CA CYS A 63 -14.97 -2.53 15.45
C CYS A 63 -15.02 -4.03 15.71
N TYR A 64 -13.97 -4.61 16.31
CA TYR A 64 -13.96 -6.02 16.72
C TYR A 64 -15.08 -6.32 17.71
N LEU A 65 -15.21 -5.53 18.79
CA LEU A 65 -16.24 -5.74 19.80
C LEU A 65 -17.65 -5.60 19.23
N LEU A 66 -17.85 -4.67 18.30
CA LEU A 66 -19.12 -4.45 17.61
C LEU A 66 -19.46 -5.66 16.74
N LEU A 67 -18.53 -6.14 15.92
CA LEU A 67 -18.75 -7.33 15.09
C LEU A 67 -18.96 -8.60 15.95
N TYR A 68 -18.24 -8.73 17.06
CA TYR A 68 -18.40 -9.83 18.00
C TYR A 68 -19.80 -9.82 18.62
N LYS A 69 -20.30 -8.66 19.06
CA LYS A 69 -21.69 -8.53 19.52
C LYS A 69 -22.70 -8.72 18.39
N MET A 70 -22.42 -8.25 17.17
CA MET A 70 -23.32 -8.47 16.03
C MET A 70 -23.49 -9.96 15.73
N MET A 71 -22.43 -10.76 15.85
CA MET A 71 -22.48 -12.19 15.61
C MET A 71 -23.54 -12.90 16.47
N THR A 72 -23.82 -12.43 17.69
CA THR A 72 -24.83 -13.05 18.57
C THR A 72 -26.27 -12.78 18.15
N TYR A 73 -26.51 -11.78 17.29
CA TYR A 73 -27.85 -11.47 16.77
C TYR A 73 -28.22 -12.31 15.53
N PHE A 74 -27.27 -13.08 14.98
CA PHE A 74 -27.54 -13.97 13.86
C PHE A 74 -28.03 -15.33 14.36
N ASN A 75 -29.07 -15.85 13.72
CA ASN A 75 -29.59 -17.19 14.01
C ASN A 75 -28.55 -18.30 13.75
N ASP A 76 -27.68 -18.09 12.77
CA ASP A 76 -26.58 -18.99 12.43
C ASP A 76 -25.29 -18.20 12.20
N VAL A 77 -24.22 -18.60 12.89
CA VAL A 77 -22.88 -18.03 12.77
C VAL A 77 -22.33 -18.18 11.33
N LYS A 78 -22.70 -19.24 10.60
CA LYS A 78 -22.32 -19.39 9.19
C LYS A 78 -22.86 -18.25 8.33
N THR A 79 -24.12 -17.88 8.56
CA THR A 79 -24.77 -16.77 7.85
C THR A 79 -24.06 -15.45 8.14
N PHE A 80 -23.64 -15.21 9.39
CA PHE A 80 -22.85 -14.04 9.75
C PHE A 80 -21.54 -13.95 8.94
N PHE A 81 -20.75 -15.02 8.89
CA PHE A 81 -19.50 -15.02 8.11
C PHE A 81 -19.74 -14.89 6.60
N ARG A 82 -20.86 -15.42 6.09
CA ARG A 82 -21.24 -15.26 4.68
C ARG A 82 -21.57 -13.80 4.34
N VAL A 83 -22.25 -13.08 5.24
CA VAL A 83 -22.49 -11.64 5.10
C VAL A 83 -21.18 -10.87 5.13
N LEU A 84 -20.25 -11.25 6.01
CA LEU A 84 -18.92 -10.64 6.13
C LEU A 84 -18.11 -10.80 4.83
N THR A 85 -18.17 -11.99 4.22
CA THR A 85 -17.65 -12.26 2.88
C THR A 85 -18.32 -11.40 1.81
N GLY A 86 -19.65 -11.25 1.83
CA GLY A 86 -20.33 -10.36 0.90
C GLY A 86 -19.81 -8.91 1.00
N LEU A 87 -19.63 -8.42 2.22
CA LEU A 87 -19.14 -7.07 2.50
C LEU A 87 -17.70 -6.85 2.00
N GLY A 88 -16.80 -7.82 2.19
CA GLY A 88 -15.44 -7.68 1.66
C GLY A 88 -15.37 -7.80 0.12
N PHE A 89 -16.28 -8.53 -0.52
CA PHE A 89 -16.37 -8.55 -1.99
C PHE A 89 -16.75 -7.16 -2.54
N VAL A 90 -17.70 -6.47 -1.89
CA VAL A 90 -18.06 -5.09 -2.23
C VAL A 90 -16.85 -4.15 -2.11
N MET A 91 -16.01 -4.31 -1.08
CA MET A 91 -14.78 -3.50 -0.92
C MET A 91 -13.79 -3.71 -2.07
N ILE A 92 -13.58 -4.96 -2.51
CA ILE A 92 -12.69 -5.25 -3.65
C ILE A 92 -13.25 -4.66 -4.94
N LEU A 93 -14.55 -4.83 -5.20
CA LEU A 93 -15.18 -4.24 -6.37
C LEU A 93 -15.02 -2.72 -6.39
N GLN A 94 -15.25 -2.05 -5.26
CA GLN A 94 -15.06 -0.60 -5.13
C GLN A 94 -13.61 -0.19 -5.48
N LEU A 95 -12.61 -0.93 -5.01
CA LEU A 95 -11.20 -0.66 -5.34
C LEU A 95 -10.89 -0.92 -6.82
N GLY A 96 -11.40 -2.03 -7.38
CA GLY A 96 -11.22 -2.38 -8.78
C GLY A 96 -11.78 -1.30 -9.71
N ILE A 97 -12.97 -0.78 -9.41
CA ILE A 97 -13.59 0.33 -10.14
C ILE A 97 -12.72 1.59 -10.07
N ARG A 98 -12.20 1.96 -8.88
CA ARG A 98 -11.32 3.14 -8.73
C ARG A 98 -10.04 3.01 -9.55
N ILE A 99 -9.41 1.85 -9.56
CA ILE A 99 -8.19 1.58 -10.33
C ILE A 99 -8.49 1.67 -11.83
N PHE A 100 -9.58 1.06 -12.27
CA PHE A 100 -10.00 1.10 -13.67
C PHE A 100 -10.24 2.53 -14.16
N ILE A 101 -10.93 3.36 -13.36
CA ILE A 101 -11.13 4.78 -13.66
C ILE A 101 -9.79 5.52 -13.70
N ASN A 102 -8.89 5.27 -12.74
CA ASN A 102 -7.59 5.94 -12.69
C ASN A 102 -6.67 5.54 -13.85
N HIS A 103 -6.73 4.28 -14.29
CA HIS A 103 -5.96 3.78 -15.43
C HIS A 103 -6.43 4.42 -16.74
N LYS A 104 -7.76 4.55 -16.93
CA LYS A 104 -8.34 5.26 -18.08
C LYS A 104 -7.99 6.76 -18.14
N ARG A 105 -7.65 7.38 -17.01
CA ARG A 105 -7.42 8.84 -16.91
C ARG A 105 -5.96 9.27 -17.10
N LYS A 106 -4.99 8.37 -17.33
CA LYS A 106 -3.56 8.73 -17.32
C LYS A 106 -2.83 8.50 -18.64
N LYS A 107 -2.00 9.49 -19.01
CA LYS A 107 -0.96 9.42 -20.06
C LYS A 107 0.44 9.06 -19.52
N GLU A 108 0.70 9.22 -18.21
CA GLU A 108 1.97 8.80 -17.58
C GLU A 108 1.78 8.18 -16.18
N GLU A 109 2.49 7.08 -15.92
CA GLU A 109 2.43 6.32 -14.66
C GLU A 109 3.38 6.89 -13.60
N PHE A 110 2.83 7.60 -12.61
CA PHE A 110 3.58 7.96 -11.41
C PHE A 110 3.87 6.74 -10.53
N LEU A 111 5.02 6.73 -9.85
CA LEU A 111 5.44 5.71 -8.86
C LEU A 111 4.34 5.37 -7.83
N THR A 112 3.51 6.34 -7.43
CA THR A 112 2.36 6.13 -6.54
C THR A 112 1.24 5.31 -7.15
N LEU A 113 1.01 5.42 -8.45
CA LEU A 113 -0.01 4.65 -9.16
C LEU A 113 0.40 3.20 -9.32
N ASN A 114 1.66 2.94 -9.70
CA ASN A 114 2.18 1.58 -9.84
C ASN A 114 2.09 0.81 -8.50
N ARG A 115 2.40 1.46 -7.38
CA ARG A 115 2.22 0.86 -6.05
C ARG A 115 0.76 0.61 -5.64
N MET A 116 -0.19 1.37 -6.16
CA MET A 116 -1.63 1.12 -5.91
C MET A 116 -2.06 -0.23 -6.50
N THR A 117 -1.55 -0.60 -7.68
CA THR A 117 -1.86 -1.89 -8.31
C THR A 117 -1.34 -3.05 -7.46
N LEU A 118 -0.10 -2.98 -6.96
CA LEU A 118 0.44 -3.97 -6.03
C LEU A 118 -0.36 -4.05 -4.73
N PHE A 119 -0.77 -2.91 -4.18
CA PHE A 119 -1.61 -2.87 -2.98
C PHE A 119 -2.95 -3.57 -3.20
N TYR A 120 -3.62 -3.29 -4.31
CA TYR A 120 -4.87 -3.95 -4.67
C TYR A 120 -4.71 -5.46 -4.79
N GLN A 121 -3.65 -5.91 -5.45
CA GLN A 121 -3.36 -7.35 -5.57
C GLN A 121 -3.16 -7.98 -4.19
N ILE A 122 -2.43 -7.33 -3.27
CA ILE A 122 -2.23 -7.83 -1.90
C ILE A 122 -3.56 -7.94 -1.15
N VAL A 123 -4.39 -6.89 -1.14
CA VAL A 123 -5.69 -6.89 -0.45
C VAL A 123 -6.64 -7.92 -1.05
N SER A 124 -6.69 -8.00 -2.38
CA SER A 124 -7.51 -9.00 -3.08
C SER A 124 -7.07 -10.41 -2.72
N ASN A 125 -5.76 -10.69 -2.70
CA ASN A 125 -5.23 -12.00 -2.32
C ASN A 125 -5.52 -12.34 -0.85
N MET A 126 -5.38 -11.39 0.08
CA MET A 126 -5.74 -11.59 1.48
C MET A 126 -7.21 -12.00 1.62
N PHE A 127 -8.08 -11.35 0.87
CA PHE A 127 -9.51 -11.66 0.89
C PHE A 127 -9.84 -13.00 0.23
N ILE A 128 -9.19 -13.36 -0.87
CA ILE A 128 -9.33 -14.68 -1.48
C ILE A 128 -8.92 -15.76 -0.47
N LEU A 129 -7.79 -15.59 0.21
CA LEU A 129 -7.32 -16.51 1.25
C LEU A 129 -8.33 -16.63 2.40
N PHE A 130 -8.88 -15.51 2.87
CA PHE A 130 -9.94 -15.50 3.88
C PHE A 130 -11.14 -16.36 3.46
N ASN A 131 -11.60 -16.19 2.21
CA ASN A 131 -12.75 -16.93 1.69
C ASN A 131 -12.45 -18.40 1.44
N CYS A 132 -11.24 -18.73 1.00
CA CYS A 132 -10.80 -20.12 0.90
C CYS A 132 -10.85 -20.78 2.28
N ILE A 133 -10.29 -20.15 3.31
CA ILE A 133 -10.32 -20.66 4.69
C ILE A 133 -11.78 -20.84 5.16
N LEU A 134 -12.66 -19.87 4.90
CA LEU A 134 -14.08 -19.98 5.25
C LEU A 134 -14.76 -21.17 4.56
N SER A 135 -14.46 -21.40 3.28
CA SER A 135 -15.05 -22.48 2.48
C SER A 135 -14.64 -23.87 2.96
N PHE A 136 -13.46 -24.00 3.57
CA PHE A 136 -12.98 -25.26 4.16
C PHE A 136 -13.48 -25.48 5.61
N ARG A 137 -14.20 -24.54 6.22
CA ARG A 137 -14.71 -24.73 7.59
C ARG A 137 -15.85 -25.75 7.63
N THR A 138 -15.77 -26.65 8.60
CA THR A 138 -16.84 -27.61 8.91
C THR A 138 -17.84 -27.03 9.90
N ASP A 139 -19.03 -27.63 9.97
CA ASP A 139 -20.10 -27.25 10.91
C ASP A 139 -19.64 -27.23 12.38
N LYS A 140 -18.82 -28.21 12.77
CA LYS A 140 -18.21 -28.28 14.10
C LYS A 140 -17.30 -27.08 14.38
N SER A 141 -16.60 -26.56 13.36
CA SER A 141 -15.76 -25.37 13.51
C SER A 141 -16.60 -24.12 13.80
N PHE A 142 -17.78 -23.99 13.19
CA PHE A 142 -18.68 -22.85 13.42
C PHE A 142 -19.33 -22.85 14.80
N LEU A 143 -19.49 -24.02 15.42
CA LEU A 143 -19.96 -24.13 16.80
C LEU A 143 -18.88 -23.79 17.83
N ASN A 144 -17.61 -23.79 17.44
CA ASN A 144 -16.50 -23.49 18.32
C ASN A 144 -16.20 -21.98 18.34
N ASN A 145 -16.45 -21.35 19.50
CA ASN A 145 -16.21 -19.93 19.70
C ASN A 145 -14.74 -19.50 19.51
N GLY A 146 -13.78 -20.36 19.83
CA GLY A 146 -12.36 -20.08 19.61
C GLY A 146 -12.04 -19.86 18.14
N TYR A 147 -12.49 -20.78 17.27
CA TYR A 147 -12.30 -20.64 15.81
C TYR A 147 -13.05 -19.42 15.25
N ASN A 148 -14.26 -19.15 15.73
CA ASN A 148 -15.01 -17.95 15.32
C ASN A 148 -14.28 -16.65 15.70
N ASN A 149 -13.76 -16.57 16.92
CA ASN A 149 -13.04 -15.38 17.40
C ASN A 149 -11.73 -15.15 16.64
N ILE A 150 -10.98 -16.22 16.36
CA ILE A 150 -9.76 -16.13 15.54
C ILE A 150 -10.11 -15.64 14.14
N HIS A 151 -11.11 -16.23 13.50
CA HIS A 151 -11.49 -15.88 12.14
C HIS A 151 -12.02 -14.44 12.05
N LEU A 152 -12.80 -14.01 13.04
CA LEU A 152 -13.24 -12.62 13.17
C LEU A 152 -12.06 -11.66 13.37
N GLY A 153 -11.10 -12.03 14.21
CA GLY A 153 -9.88 -11.25 14.44
C GLY A 153 -9.07 -11.08 13.15
N VAL A 154 -8.93 -12.14 12.35
CA VAL A 154 -8.29 -12.09 11.03
C VAL A 154 -9.03 -11.13 10.10
N PHE A 155 -10.37 -11.16 10.08
CA PHE A 155 -11.15 -10.23 9.27
C PHE A 155 -10.93 -8.76 9.68
N VAL A 156 -10.95 -8.47 10.98
CA VAL A 156 -10.71 -7.12 11.49
C VAL A 156 -9.28 -6.65 11.20
N LEU A 157 -8.30 -7.54 11.30
CA LEU A 157 -6.93 -7.24 10.91
C LEU A 157 -6.83 -6.88 9.42
N MET A 158 -7.54 -7.61 8.54
CA MET A 158 -7.60 -7.29 7.11
C MET A 158 -8.24 -5.91 6.87
N LEU A 159 -9.32 -5.58 7.58
CA LEU A 159 -9.92 -4.24 7.51
C LEU A 159 -8.96 -3.14 7.96
N LEU A 160 -8.24 -3.37 9.06
CA LEU A 160 -7.23 -2.43 9.54
C LEU A 160 -6.12 -2.24 8.51
N LEU A 161 -5.61 -3.31 7.90
CA LEU A 161 -4.59 -3.22 6.86
C LEU A 161 -5.12 -2.46 5.65
N TYR A 162 -6.35 -2.75 5.22
CA TYR A 162 -7.02 -2.05 4.14
C TYR A 162 -7.11 -0.53 4.39
N TRP A 163 -7.63 -0.12 5.56
CA TRP A 163 -7.74 1.29 5.93
C TRP A 163 -6.38 1.98 6.10
N SER A 164 -5.40 1.28 6.67
CA SER A 164 -4.06 1.83 6.86
C SER A 164 -3.41 2.18 5.52
N MET A 165 -3.58 1.31 4.53
CA MET A 165 -2.98 1.48 3.22
C MET A 165 -3.74 2.51 2.37
N GLU A 166 -5.08 2.56 2.46
CA GLU A 166 -5.86 3.64 1.83
C GLU A 166 -5.44 5.00 2.40
N TYR A 167 -5.27 5.11 3.72
CA TYR A 167 -4.77 6.35 4.36
C TYR A 167 -3.39 6.75 3.83
N VAL A 168 -2.44 5.80 3.80
CA VAL A 168 -1.09 6.04 3.26
C VAL A 168 -1.13 6.47 1.80
N TYR A 169 -2.00 5.85 1.00
CA TYR A 169 -2.17 6.22 -0.40
C TYR A 169 -2.63 7.68 -0.55
N GLN A 170 -3.66 8.10 0.21
CA GLN A 170 -4.17 9.46 0.14
C GLN A 170 -3.13 10.50 0.59
N GLU A 171 -2.43 10.25 1.70
CA GLU A 171 -1.35 11.11 2.19
C GLU A 171 -0.21 11.25 1.18
N ASN A 172 0.27 10.13 0.63
CA ASN A 172 1.32 10.13 -0.39
C ASN A 172 0.87 10.89 -1.64
N ARG A 173 -0.37 10.72 -2.08
CA ARG A 173 -0.92 11.43 -3.24
C ARG A 173 -0.93 12.95 -3.02
N GLN A 174 -1.40 13.41 -1.86
CA GLN A 174 -1.40 14.83 -1.53
C GLN A 174 0.02 15.41 -1.48
N GLN A 175 0.99 14.68 -0.94
CA GLN A 175 2.37 15.12 -0.89
C GLN A 175 3.00 15.25 -2.29
N ILE A 176 2.71 14.32 -3.20
CA ILE A 176 3.20 14.42 -4.59
C ILE A 176 2.53 15.57 -5.33
N GLN A 177 1.22 15.80 -5.13
CA GLN A 177 0.53 16.97 -5.70
C GLN A 177 1.16 18.29 -5.24
N LYS A 178 1.58 18.38 -3.98
CA LYS A 178 2.31 19.55 -3.46
C LYS A 178 3.71 19.70 -4.05
N GLN A 179 4.44 18.61 -4.25
CA GLN A 179 5.81 18.63 -4.77
C GLN A 179 5.89 18.83 -6.28
N TYR A 180 4.89 18.34 -7.02
CA TYR A 180 4.83 18.36 -8.47
C TYR A 180 3.43 18.83 -8.91
N PRO A 181 3.09 20.12 -8.75
CA PRO A 181 1.76 20.63 -9.08
C PRO A 181 1.43 20.44 -10.58
N ASN A 182 2.44 20.60 -11.45
CA ASN A 182 2.27 20.52 -12.90
C ASN A 182 2.19 19.09 -13.44
N ALA A 183 2.44 18.07 -12.60
CA ALA A 183 2.36 16.66 -12.97
C ALA A 183 0.92 16.12 -13.05
N PHE A 184 -0.06 16.89 -12.57
CA PHE A 184 -1.47 16.48 -12.48
C PHE A 184 -2.41 17.40 -13.26
N ILE A 185 -1.87 18.30 -14.09
CA ILE A 185 -2.62 19.16 -15.03
C ILE A 185 -3.05 18.33 -16.24
#